data_AF-A0A0H2VE66-F1
#
_entry.id   AF-A0A0H2VE66-F1
#
_cell.length_a   1.000
_cell.length_b   1.000
_cell.length_c   1.000
_cell.angle_alpha   90.00
_cell.angle_beta   90.00
_cell.angle_gamma   90.00
#
_symmetry.space_group_name_H-M   'P 1'
#
loop_
_entity.id
_entity.type
_entity.pdbx_description
1 polymer ?
#
loop_
_entity_poly.entity_id
_entity_poly.type
_entity_poly.pdbx_seq_one_letter_code
_entity_poly.pdbx_strand_id
1 'polypeptide(L)'
;MRYAIAAMQNHLDAGYKTLPMVVPLLFYHGIESPYPYSLCWLDCFADPNLARQLYASAFPLIDVTLMPDDEIMLHRRMALLELIQKHIRQRDLMGLVEQMACLLSSGYANGRQIKGLFNYILQTGDAVRFNDFIDGVAKRSPKHKVSLMTIAERLRQEGEQSKALHIAKIMLESGVPLADIMRFTGVSEEELAAASQ
;
A
#
# COMPACT_ATOMS: atom_id res chain seq x y z
N MET A 1 15.58 15.58 14.07
CA MET A 1 14.42 14.66 13.95
C MET A 1 14.78 13.29 13.40
N ARG A 2 15.36 13.16 12.19
CA ARG A 2 15.70 11.87 11.56
C ARG A 2 16.39 10.88 12.51
N TYR A 3 17.43 11.34 13.23
CA TYR A 3 18.19 10.48 14.15
C TYR A 3 17.38 10.01 15.37
N ALA A 4 16.50 10.86 15.91
CA ALA A 4 15.66 10.47 17.05
C ALA A 4 14.67 9.38 16.64
N ILE A 5 14.00 9.56 15.50
CA ILE A 5 13.07 8.56 14.94
C ILE A 5 13.82 7.26 14.61
N ALA A 6 15.00 7.35 14.00
CA ALA A 6 15.80 6.16 13.69
C ALA A 6 16.25 5.40 14.95
N ALA A 7 16.66 6.10 16.01
CA ALA A 7 17.01 5.48 17.29
C ALA A 7 15.81 4.79 17.94
N MET A 8 14.63 5.42 17.89
CA MET A 8 13.37 4.82 18.34
C MET A 8 13.02 3.56 17.53
N GLN A 9 13.15 3.60 16.20
CA GLN A 9 12.89 2.46 15.33
C GLN A 9 13.82 1.29 15.65
N ASN A 10 15.13 1.54 15.73
CA ASN A 10 16.11 0.51 16.07
C ASN A 10 15.82 -0.15 17.42
N HIS A 11 15.29 0.61 18.39
CA HIS A 11 14.88 0.07 19.67
C HIS A 11 13.68 -0.87 19.53
N LEU A 12 12.68 -0.54 18.71
CA LEU A 12 11.56 -1.44 18.44
C LEU A 12 12.01 -2.69 17.69
N ASP A 13 12.89 -2.55 16.70
CA ASP A 13 13.42 -3.66 15.89
C ASP A 13 14.23 -4.65 16.75
N ALA A 14 14.80 -4.21 17.86
CA ALA A 14 15.47 -5.06 18.85
C ALA A 14 14.49 -5.86 19.75
N GLY A 15 13.18 -5.75 19.53
CA GLY A 15 12.14 -6.52 20.22
C GLY A 15 11.51 -5.83 21.44
N TYR A 16 11.85 -4.57 21.71
CA TYR A 16 11.22 -3.79 22.78
C TYR A 16 9.83 -3.30 22.35
N LYS A 17 8.89 -3.22 23.31
CA LYS A 17 7.46 -2.93 23.03
C LYS A 17 7.08 -1.45 23.12
N THR A 18 7.97 -0.59 23.63
CA THR A 18 7.68 0.82 23.91
C THR A 18 8.77 1.70 23.34
N LEU A 19 8.44 2.93 22.98
CA LEU A 19 9.41 3.89 22.47
C LEU A 19 10.37 4.36 23.60
N PRO A 20 11.68 4.48 23.33
CA PRO A 20 12.60 5.06 24.28
C PRO A 20 12.51 6.60 24.24
N MET A 21 12.82 7.24 25.36
CA MET A 21 13.04 8.69 25.37
C MET A 21 14.40 8.99 24.71
N VAL A 22 14.38 9.79 23.65
CA VAL A 22 15.61 10.24 22.97
C VAL A 22 15.83 11.72 23.24
N VAL A 23 16.96 12.06 23.84
CA VAL A 23 17.33 13.45 24.16
C VAL A 23 18.24 14.00 23.05
N PRO A 24 17.76 14.93 22.21
CA PRO A 24 18.63 15.57 21.22
C PRO A 24 19.51 16.61 21.90
N LEU A 25 20.84 16.48 21.72
CA LEU A 25 21.82 17.46 22.17
C LEU A 25 22.51 18.09 20.97
N LEU A 26 22.67 19.41 20.98
CA LEU A 26 23.38 20.18 19.96
C LEU A 26 24.65 20.75 20.57
N PHE A 27 25.79 20.41 19.98
CA PHE A 27 27.07 21.00 20.32
C PHE A 27 27.40 22.10 19.31
N TYR A 28 27.48 23.35 19.78
CA TYR A 28 27.83 24.50 18.96
C TYR A 28 29.21 25.04 19.36
N HIS A 29 30.08 25.23 18.36
CA HIS A 29 31.40 25.83 18.53
C HIS A 29 31.70 26.77 17.34
N GLY A 30 30.80 27.73 17.12
CA GLY A 30 30.98 28.76 16.09
C GLY A 30 31.56 30.07 16.65
N ILE A 31 31.86 30.98 15.73
CA ILE A 31 32.48 32.28 16.05
C ILE A 31 31.49 33.22 16.76
N GLU A 32 30.22 33.20 16.37
CA GLU A 32 29.17 34.05 16.95
C GLU A 32 28.67 33.45 18.27
N SER A 33 28.82 34.20 19.37
CA SER A 33 28.47 33.74 20.72
C SER A 33 27.77 34.86 21.51
N PRO A 34 26.60 34.58 22.15
CA PRO A 34 25.92 33.29 22.21
C PRO A 34 25.29 32.87 20.88
N TYR A 35 24.90 31.59 20.75
CA TYR A 35 24.22 31.09 19.55
C TYR A 35 22.98 31.95 19.21
N PRO A 36 22.89 32.53 18.00
CA PRO A 36 21.91 33.58 17.71
C PRO A 36 20.57 33.08 17.17
N TYR A 37 20.42 31.79 16.85
CA TYR A 37 19.23 31.26 16.17
C TYR A 37 18.31 30.46 17.11
N SER A 38 17.09 30.16 16.66
CA SER A 38 16.16 29.33 17.43
C SER A 38 16.63 27.88 17.52
N LEU A 39 16.51 27.28 18.71
CA LEU A 39 16.71 25.84 18.94
C LEU A 39 15.43 25.02 18.75
N CYS A 40 14.27 25.68 18.58
CA CYS A 40 13.00 25.02 18.32
C CYS A 40 12.81 24.84 16.81
N TRP A 41 12.91 23.61 16.33
CA TRP A 41 12.76 23.31 14.90
C TRP A 41 11.40 23.71 14.31
N LEU A 42 10.37 23.89 15.16
CA LEU A 42 9.04 24.35 14.74
C LEU A 42 9.05 25.83 14.30
N ASP A 43 10.04 26.61 14.72
CA ASP A 43 10.22 28.00 14.27
C ASP A 43 10.75 28.07 12.83
N CYS A 44 11.19 26.96 12.25
CA CYS A 44 11.66 26.90 10.87
C CYS A 44 10.53 26.79 9.84
N PHE A 45 9.27 26.65 10.26
CA PHE A 45 8.12 26.66 9.35
C PHE A 45 7.68 28.08 9.02
N ALA A 46 7.06 28.25 7.84
CA ALA A 46 6.43 29.52 7.45
C ALA A 46 5.34 29.96 8.44
N ASP A 47 4.64 29.00 9.06
CA ASP A 47 3.71 29.23 10.16
C ASP A 47 4.07 28.34 11.38
N PRO A 48 4.85 28.88 12.33
CA PRO A 48 5.25 28.14 13.53
C PRO A 48 4.09 27.76 14.46
N ASN A 49 2.98 28.51 14.44
CA ASN A 49 1.83 28.24 15.30
C ASN A 49 1.06 27.02 14.78
N LEU A 50 0.82 26.96 13.47
CA LEU A 50 0.24 25.79 12.83
C LEU A 50 1.14 24.56 12.99
N ALA A 51 2.46 24.70 12.85
CA ALA A 51 3.39 23.60 13.06
C ALA A 51 3.32 23.04 14.48
N ARG A 52 3.24 23.90 15.51
CA ARG A 52 3.04 23.44 16.91
C ARG A 52 1.72 22.69 17.07
N GLN A 53 0.63 23.22 16.53
CA GLN A 53 -0.67 22.55 16.60
C GLN A 53 -0.63 21.17 15.94
N LEU A 54 0.05 21.03 14.81
CA LEU A 54 0.13 19.78 14.06
C LEU A 54 1.07 18.75 14.69
N TYR A 55 2.26 19.17 15.14
CA TYR A 55 3.32 18.25 15.58
C TYR A 55 3.36 18.01 17.09
N ALA A 56 2.67 18.81 17.90
CA ALA A 56 2.61 18.65 19.36
C ALA A 56 1.25 18.15 19.87
N SER A 57 0.30 17.84 18.99
CA SER A 57 -1.00 17.27 19.34
C SER A 57 -1.07 15.78 18.97
N ALA A 58 -2.12 15.10 19.45
CA ALA A 58 -2.41 13.75 19.00
C ALA A 58 -2.70 13.75 17.49
N PHE A 59 -2.25 12.71 16.79
CA PHE A 59 -2.52 12.58 15.36
C PHE A 59 -4.03 12.52 15.10
N PRO A 60 -4.54 13.25 14.10
CA PRO A 60 -5.94 13.14 13.72
C PRO A 60 -6.22 11.73 13.20
N LEU A 61 -7.26 11.09 13.71
CA LEU A 61 -7.77 9.82 13.20
C LEU A 61 -8.82 10.11 12.13
N ILE A 62 -8.59 9.65 10.90
CA ILE A 62 -9.60 9.68 9.83
C ILE A 62 -10.23 8.29 9.76
N ASP A 63 -11.46 8.18 10.26
CA ASP A 63 -12.25 6.95 10.18
C ASP A 63 -13.07 6.94 8.88
N VAL A 64 -12.47 6.37 7.83
CA VAL A 64 -13.11 6.22 6.52
C VAL A 64 -14.34 5.31 6.54
N THR A 65 -14.53 4.49 7.59
CA THR A 65 -15.66 3.54 7.65
C THR A 65 -17.00 4.24 7.90
N LEU A 66 -16.97 5.38 8.59
CA LEU A 66 -18.15 6.18 8.93
C LEU A 66 -18.45 7.25 7.87
N MET A 67 -17.50 7.53 6.97
CA MET A 67 -17.60 8.58 5.97
C MET A 67 -18.51 8.15 4.81
N PRO A 68 -19.54 8.92 4.42
CA PRO A 68 -20.36 8.63 3.25
C PRO A 68 -19.53 8.60 1.96
N ASP A 69 -19.91 7.75 1.00
CA ASP A 69 -19.19 7.65 -0.28
C ASP A 69 -19.21 8.98 -1.03
N ASP A 70 -20.35 9.67 -1.05
CA ASP A 70 -20.48 10.97 -1.71
C ASP A 70 -19.53 12.03 -1.15
N GLU A 71 -19.20 11.94 0.15
CA GLU A 71 -18.18 12.79 0.77
C GLU A 71 -16.78 12.39 0.31
N ILE A 72 -16.46 11.09 0.32
CA ILE A 72 -15.18 10.55 -0.18
C ILE A 72 -14.93 11.00 -1.63
N MET A 73 -15.97 10.99 -2.47
CA MET A 73 -15.88 11.38 -3.87
C MET A 73 -15.41 12.84 -4.07
N LEU A 74 -15.52 13.70 -3.05
CA LEU A 74 -15.05 15.10 -3.07
C LEU A 74 -13.55 15.25 -2.71
N HIS A 75 -12.91 14.20 -2.18
CA HIS A 75 -11.54 14.26 -1.64
C HIS A 75 -10.43 14.20 -2.69
N ARG A 76 -10.78 14.38 -3.98
CA ARG A 76 -9.86 14.52 -5.11
C ARG A 76 -8.82 13.38 -5.19
N ARG A 77 -7.57 13.65 -4.78
CA ARG A 77 -6.45 12.70 -4.83
C ARG A 77 -6.56 11.58 -3.81
N MET A 78 -7.23 11.81 -2.69
CA MET A 78 -7.37 10.83 -1.61
C MET A 78 -8.53 9.87 -1.83
N ALA A 79 -9.55 10.32 -2.58
CA ALA A 79 -10.81 9.61 -2.80
C ALA A 79 -10.63 8.15 -3.26
N LEU A 80 -9.69 7.88 -4.18
CA LEU A 80 -9.45 6.52 -4.69
C LEU A 80 -9.00 5.56 -3.59
N LEU A 81 -8.06 6.00 -2.76
CA LEU A 81 -7.51 5.15 -1.70
C LEU A 81 -8.52 5.00 -0.56
N GLU A 82 -9.20 6.09 -0.20
CA GLU A 82 -10.22 6.08 0.86
C GLU A 82 -11.42 5.20 0.51
N LEU A 83 -11.94 5.32 -0.72
CA LEU A 83 -13.05 4.49 -1.20
C LEU A 83 -12.66 3.01 -1.19
N ILE A 84 -11.48 2.69 -1.72
CA ILE A 84 -11.01 1.31 -1.69
C ILE A 84 -10.78 0.82 -0.26
N GLN A 85 -10.12 1.58 0.61
CA GLN A 85 -9.89 1.18 2.00
C GLN A 85 -11.18 0.95 2.77
N LYS A 86 -12.18 1.81 2.58
CA LYS A 86 -13.50 1.66 3.20
C LYS A 86 -14.15 0.32 2.81
N HIS A 87 -14.03 -0.07 1.55
CA HIS A 87 -14.75 -1.21 1.00
C HIS A 87 -13.90 -2.49 0.83
N ILE A 88 -12.58 -2.45 1.08
CA ILE A 88 -11.67 -3.57 0.73
C ILE A 88 -12.03 -4.90 1.40
N ARG A 89 -12.72 -4.85 2.56
CA ARG A 89 -13.16 -6.03 3.32
C ARG A 89 -14.53 -6.55 2.86
N GLN A 90 -15.22 -5.85 1.95
CA GLN A 90 -16.47 -6.34 1.36
C GLN A 90 -16.15 -7.45 0.35
N ARG A 91 -16.95 -8.52 0.36
CA ARG A 91 -16.77 -9.66 -0.55
C ARG A 91 -16.95 -9.32 -2.03
N ASP A 92 -17.73 -8.28 -2.32
CA ASP A 92 -18.03 -7.86 -3.69
C ASP A 92 -17.80 -6.36 -3.87
N LEU A 93 -16.79 -6.03 -4.67
CA LEU A 93 -16.44 -4.66 -5.04
C LEU A 93 -17.19 -4.15 -6.27
N MET A 94 -18.04 -4.98 -6.90
CA MET A 94 -18.73 -4.62 -8.14
C MET A 94 -19.60 -3.36 -8.01
N GLY A 95 -20.11 -3.06 -6.81
CA GLY A 95 -20.85 -1.83 -6.53
C GLY A 95 -20.03 -0.54 -6.71
N LEU A 96 -18.70 -0.62 -6.66
CA LEU A 96 -17.80 0.53 -6.73
C LEU A 96 -17.31 0.84 -8.14
N VAL A 97 -17.65 0.02 -9.13
CA VAL A 97 -17.12 0.11 -10.50
C VAL A 97 -17.33 1.51 -11.10
N GLU A 98 -18.51 2.08 -10.88
CA GLU A 98 -18.86 3.41 -11.41
C GLU A 98 -18.09 4.53 -10.70
N GLN A 99 -18.06 4.52 -9.37
CA GLN A 99 -17.30 5.49 -8.56
C GLN A 99 -15.81 5.43 -8.89
N MET A 100 -15.23 4.23 -8.99
CA MET A 100 -13.84 4.02 -9.38
C MET A 100 -13.55 4.58 -10.77
N ALA A 101 -14.41 4.31 -11.76
CA ALA A 101 -14.23 4.82 -13.10
C ALA A 101 -14.31 6.35 -13.15
N CYS A 102 -15.21 6.95 -12.38
CA CYS A 102 -15.33 8.40 -12.22
C CYS A 102 -14.04 9.00 -11.63
N LEU A 103 -13.57 8.45 -10.51
CA LEU A 103 -12.36 8.91 -9.83
C LEU A 103 -11.10 8.73 -10.69
N LEU A 104 -10.97 7.65 -11.44
CA LEU A 104 -9.86 7.47 -12.38
C LEU A 104 -9.91 8.48 -13.54
N SER A 105 -11.11 8.85 -13.98
CA SER A 105 -11.32 9.82 -15.06
C SER A 105 -11.05 11.26 -14.64
N SER A 106 -11.19 11.59 -13.34
CA SER A 106 -10.89 12.91 -12.77
C SER A 106 -9.43 13.36 -12.98
N GLY A 107 -8.51 12.42 -13.25
CA GLY A 107 -7.10 12.70 -13.49
C GLY A 107 -6.28 13.00 -12.23
N TYR A 108 -6.84 12.77 -11.03
CA TYR A 108 -6.11 12.99 -9.78
C TYR A 108 -5.02 11.95 -9.50
N ALA A 109 -5.13 10.74 -10.06
CA ALA A 109 -4.13 9.68 -9.91
C ALA A 109 -3.25 9.50 -11.14
N ASN A 110 -1.96 9.29 -10.91
CA ASN A 110 -0.99 8.91 -11.93
C ASN A 110 -0.89 7.38 -12.09
N GLY A 111 -0.26 6.91 -13.17
CA GLY A 111 -0.14 5.48 -13.45
C GLY A 111 0.52 4.66 -12.33
N ARG A 112 1.47 5.23 -11.58
CA ARG A 112 2.11 4.56 -10.44
C ARG A 112 1.11 4.36 -9.29
N GLN A 113 0.32 5.39 -8.97
CA GLN A 113 -0.72 5.32 -7.95
C GLN A 113 -1.82 4.32 -8.34
N ILE A 114 -2.26 4.33 -9.60
CA ILE A 114 -3.24 3.37 -10.10
C ILE A 114 -2.71 1.95 -9.97
N LYS A 115 -1.48 1.69 -10.42
CA LYS A 115 -0.83 0.38 -10.26
C LYS A 115 -0.74 -0.05 -8.80
N GLY A 116 -0.30 0.85 -7.92
CA GLY A 116 -0.22 0.59 -6.48
C GLY A 116 -1.58 0.24 -5.87
N LEU A 117 -2.63 0.95 -6.25
CA LEU A 117 -4.00 0.72 -5.78
C LEU A 117 -4.52 -0.66 -6.18
N PHE A 118 -4.38 -1.06 -7.44
CA PHE A 118 -4.86 -2.37 -7.89
C PHE A 118 -4.03 -3.53 -7.31
N ASN A 119 -2.72 -3.34 -7.12
CA ASN A 119 -1.90 -4.29 -6.38
C ASN A 119 -2.38 -4.45 -4.94
N TYR A 120 -2.72 -3.34 -4.26
CA TYR A 120 -3.28 -3.38 -2.91
C TYR A 120 -4.62 -4.13 -2.86
N ILE A 121 -5.52 -3.87 -3.83
CA ILE A 121 -6.82 -4.56 -3.90
C ILE A 121 -6.63 -6.06 -4.09
N LEU A 122 -5.69 -6.49 -4.94
CA LEU A 122 -5.40 -7.91 -5.14
C LEU A 122 -4.89 -8.57 -3.84
N GLN A 123 -3.92 -7.94 -3.18
CA GLN A 123 -3.26 -8.54 -2.01
C GLN A 123 -4.18 -8.62 -0.79
N THR A 124 -5.12 -7.68 -0.67
CA THR A 124 -5.91 -7.49 0.57
C THR A 124 -7.39 -7.82 0.38
N GLY A 125 -7.91 -7.73 -0.85
CA GLY A 125 -9.31 -7.93 -1.15
C GLY A 125 -9.65 -9.40 -1.35
N ASP A 126 -10.64 -9.89 -0.62
CA ASP A 126 -11.27 -11.20 -0.84
C ASP A 126 -12.26 -11.13 -2.03
N ALA A 127 -11.80 -10.57 -3.15
CA ALA A 127 -12.63 -10.26 -4.30
C ALA A 127 -12.71 -11.48 -5.22
N VAL A 128 -13.67 -12.37 -4.93
CA VAL A 128 -14.04 -13.54 -5.76
C VAL A 128 -14.25 -13.16 -7.24
N ARG A 129 -14.54 -11.88 -7.51
CA ARG A 129 -14.81 -11.29 -8.84
C ARG A 129 -13.85 -10.17 -9.23
N PHE A 130 -12.61 -10.19 -8.73
CA PHE A 130 -11.63 -9.16 -9.02
C PHE A 130 -11.42 -8.88 -10.52
N ASN A 131 -11.38 -9.93 -11.35
CA ASN A 131 -11.26 -9.78 -12.79
C ASN A 131 -12.47 -9.06 -13.42
N ASP A 132 -13.69 -9.43 -13.02
CA ASP A 132 -14.92 -8.74 -13.46
C ASP A 132 -14.92 -7.27 -13.04
N PHE A 133 -14.40 -6.99 -11.84
CA PHE A 133 -14.27 -5.64 -11.31
C PHE A 133 -13.28 -4.81 -12.13
N ILE A 134 -12.06 -5.32 -12.38
CA ILE A 134 -11.08 -4.61 -13.24
C ILE A 134 -11.67 -4.40 -14.64
N ASP A 135 -12.27 -5.41 -15.24
CA ASP A 135 -12.87 -5.29 -16.57
C ASP A 135 -14.00 -4.25 -16.58
N GLY A 136 -14.81 -4.23 -15.53
CA GLY A 136 -15.88 -3.24 -15.34
C GLY A 136 -15.35 -1.81 -15.26
N VAL A 137 -14.26 -1.59 -14.52
CA VAL A 137 -13.60 -0.29 -14.38
C VAL A 137 -12.90 0.10 -15.70
N ALA A 138 -12.17 -0.81 -16.32
CA ALA A 138 -11.44 -0.56 -17.58
C ALA A 138 -12.37 -0.22 -18.75
N LYS A 139 -13.54 -0.88 -18.84
CA LYS A 139 -14.58 -0.56 -19.84
C LYS A 139 -15.08 0.89 -19.69
N ARG A 140 -15.16 1.40 -18.46
CA ARG A 140 -15.67 2.74 -18.14
C ARG A 140 -14.56 3.80 -18.02
N SER A 141 -13.29 3.41 -18.10
CA SER A 141 -12.14 4.32 -18.07
C SER A 141 -11.24 4.11 -19.29
N PRO A 142 -11.65 4.56 -20.50
CA PRO A 142 -10.90 4.34 -21.74
C PRO A 142 -9.44 4.81 -21.67
N LYS A 143 -9.19 5.94 -20.99
CA LYS A 143 -7.86 6.52 -20.77
C LYS A 143 -6.90 5.57 -20.04
N HIS A 144 -7.41 4.75 -19.13
CA HIS A 144 -6.62 3.84 -18.31
C HIS A 144 -6.75 2.39 -18.73
N LYS A 145 -7.56 2.10 -19.76
CA LYS A 145 -7.86 0.74 -20.22
C LYS A 145 -6.59 -0.09 -20.44
N VAL A 146 -5.62 0.42 -21.21
CA VAL A 146 -4.38 -0.32 -21.49
C VAL A 146 -3.63 -0.66 -20.20
N SER A 147 -3.41 0.33 -19.33
CA SER A 147 -2.73 0.15 -18.05
C SER A 147 -3.45 -0.86 -17.15
N LEU A 148 -4.78 -0.77 -17.07
CA LEU A 148 -5.62 -1.68 -16.29
C LEU A 148 -5.62 -3.10 -16.87
N MET A 149 -5.64 -3.25 -18.19
CA MET A 149 -5.53 -4.56 -18.84
C MET A 149 -4.15 -5.17 -18.63
N THR A 150 -3.07 -4.38 -18.67
CA THR A 150 -1.73 -4.88 -18.34
C THR A 150 -1.64 -5.35 -16.90
N ILE A 151 -2.27 -4.63 -15.97
CA ILE A 151 -2.38 -5.06 -14.57
C ILE A 151 -3.18 -6.36 -14.51
N ALA A 152 -4.37 -6.44 -15.11
CA ALA A 152 -5.19 -7.66 -15.14
C ALA A 152 -4.42 -8.87 -15.71
N GLU A 153 -3.69 -8.69 -16.81
CA GLU A 153 -2.93 -9.75 -17.47
C GLU A 153 -1.84 -10.32 -16.57
N ARG A 154 -1.04 -9.43 -15.96
CA ARG A 154 -0.01 -9.82 -15.01
C ARG A 154 -0.61 -10.58 -13.83
N LEU A 155 -1.78 -10.15 -13.37
CA LEU A 155 -2.48 -10.78 -12.26
C LEU A 155 -3.04 -12.16 -12.62
N ARG A 156 -3.49 -12.37 -13.86
CA ARG A 156 -3.86 -13.72 -14.36
C ARG A 156 -2.65 -14.64 -14.37
N GLN A 157 -1.50 -14.18 -14.88
CA GLN A 157 -0.27 -14.96 -14.91
C GLN A 157 0.21 -15.34 -13.50
N GLU A 158 0.23 -14.38 -12.56
CA GLU A 158 0.60 -14.63 -11.17
C GLU A 158 -0.37 -15.65 -10.50
N GLY A 159 -1.67 -15.57 -10.81
CA GLY A 159 -2.67 -16.52 -10.33
C GLY A 159 -2.54 -17.94 -10.92
N GLU A 160 -2.23 -18.05 -12.21
CA GLU A 160 -1.98 -19.34 -12.88
C GLU A 160 -0.73 -20.01 -12.34
N GLN A 161 0.37 -19.26 -12.18
CA GLN A 161 1.59 -19.74 -11.55
C GLN A 161 1.34 -20.20 -10.12
N SER A 162 0.59 -19.44 -9.33
CA SER A 162 0.23 -19.82 -7.95
C SER A 162 -0.57 -21.12 -7.89
N LYS A 163 -1.53 -21.32 -8.80
CA LYS A 163 -2.28 -22.59 -8.91
C LYS A 163 -1.39 -23.76 -9.31
N ALA A 164 -0.52 -23.56 -10.30
CA ALA A 164 0.43 -24.58 -10.75
C ALA A 164 1.36 -25.01 -9.60
N LEU A 165 1.88 -24.04 -8.83
CA LEU A 165 2.68 -24.29 -7.62
C LEU A 165 1.90 -25.03 -6.54
N HIS A 166 0.63 -24.66 -6.31
CA HIS A 166 -0.22 -25.33 -5.33
C HIS A 166 -0.47 -26.80 -5.71
N ILE A 167 -0.78 -27.07 -6.98
CA ILE A 167 -0.94 -28.44 -7.49
C ILE A 167 0.38 -29.21 -7.38
N ALA A 168 1.50 -28.59 -7.74
CA ALA A 168 2.83 -29.21 -7.65
C ALA A 168 3.17 -29.62 -6.20
N LYS A 169 2.83 -28.79 -5.21
CA LYS A 169 2.98 -29.12 -3.79
C LYS A 169 2.13 -30.31 -3.36
N ILE A 170 0.84 -30.33 -3.74
CA ILE A 170 -0.05 -31.48 -3.43
C ILE A 170 0.50 -32.77 -4.05
N MET A 171 0.99 -32.70 -5.29
CA MET A 171 1.59 -33.86 -5.98
C MET A 171 2.86 -34.33 -5.26
N LEU A 172 3.70 -33.40 -4.80
CA LEU A 172 4.92 -33.71 -4.04
C LEU A 172 4.58 -34.39 -2.70
N GLU A 173 3.62 -33.84 -1.95
CA GLU A 173 3.12 -34.42 -0.70
C GLU A 173 2.49 -35.80 -0.91
N SER A 174 1.89 -36.03 -2.07
CA SER A 174 1.31 -37.32 -2.48
C SER A 174 2.35 -38.32 -3.01
N GLY A 175 3.64 -37.97 -3.02
CA GLY A 175 4.73 -38.85 -3.45
C GLY A 175 4.92 -38.98 -4.95
N VAL A 176 4.40 -38.05 -5.75
CA VAL A 176 4.64 -38.04 -7.20
C VAL A 176 6.11 -37.67 -7.49
N PRO A 177 6.81 -38.38 -8.39
CA PRO A 177 8.20 -38.06 -8.73
C PRO A 177 8.37 -36.63 -9.26
N LEU A 178 9.44 -35.94 -8.83
CA LEU A 178 9.71 -34.55 -9.20
C LEU A 178 9.72 -34.32 -10.72
N ALA A 179 10.30 -35.26 -11.49
CA ALA A 179 10.33 -35.19 -12.95
C ALA A 179 8.92 -35.19 -13.57
N ASP A 180 7.98 -35.96 -13.00
CA ASP A 180 6.60 -35.99 -13.45
C ASP A 180 5.84 -34.72 -13.02
N ILE A 181 6.10 -34.20 -11.82
CA ILE A 181 5.54 -32.93 -11.35
C ILE A 181 5.93 -31.81 -12.32
N MET A 182 7.22 -31.63 -12.59
CA MET A 182 7.72 -30.59 -13.50
C MET A 182 7.12 -30.74 -14.91
N ARG A 183 7.00 -31.97 -15.41
CA ARG A 183 6.39 -32.25 -16.73
C ARG A 183 4.91 -31.87 -16.78
N PHE A 184 4.16 -32.10 -15.70
CA PHE A 184 2.70 -31.93 -15.68
C PHE A 184 2.25 -30.52 -15.27
N THR A 185 2.98 -29.85 -14.38
CA THR A 185 2.61 -28.52 -13.89
C THR A 185 3.40 -27.41 -14.59
N GLY A 186 4.50 -27.74 -15.27
CA GLY A 186 5.41 -26.77 -15.89
C GLY A 186 6.23 -25.95 -14.89
N VAL A 187 6.17 -26.28 -13.59
CA VAL A 187 6.87 -25.59 -12.51
C VAL A 187 8.31 -26.10 -12.41
N SER A 188 9.27 -25.20 -12.26
CA SER A 188 10.69 -25.53 -12.06
C SER A 188 11.00 -25.96 -10.62
N GLU A 189 12.10 -26.69 -10.44
CA GLU A 189 12.56 -27.11 -9.11
C GLU A 189 12.92 -25.90 -8.21
N GLU A 190 13.47 -24.84 -8.80
CA GLU A 190 13.78 -23.58 -8.09
C GLU A 190 12.52 -22.88 -7.57
N GLU A 191 11.43 -22.84 -8.36
CA GLU A 191 10.15 -22.27 -7.95
C GLU A 191 9.48 -23.08 -6.84
N LEU A 192 9.58 -24.41 -6.89
CA LEU A 192 9.11 -25.32 -5.84
C LEU A 192 9.88 -25.14 -4.53
N ALA A 193 11.20 -24.98 -4.61
CA ALA A 193 12.07 -24.75 -3.45
C ALA A 193 11.82 -23.38 -2.81
N ALA A 194 11.68 -22.32 -3.62
CA ALA A 194 11.42 -20.97 -3.14
C ALA A 194 10.04 -20.84 -2.45
N ALA A 195 9.05 -21.61 -2.89
CA ALA A 195 7.71 -21.60 -2.30
C ALA A 195 7.61 -22.42 -0.99
N SER A 196 8.64 -23.16 -0.58
CA SER A 196 8.63 -24.05 0.59
C SER A 196 9.30 -23.45 1.84
N GLN A 197 9.66 -22.15 1.80
CA GLN A 197 10.10 -21.33 2.93
C GLN A 197 8.96 -20.46 3.46
#